data_AF-A0A7V1FUL8-F1
#
_entry.id   AF-A0A7V1FUL8-F1
#
_cell.length_a   1.000
_cell.length_b   1.000
_cell.length_c   1.000
_cell.angle_alpha   90.00
_cell.angle_beta   90.00
_cell.angle_gamma   90.00
#
_symmetry.space_group_name_H-M   'P 1'
#
loop_
_entity.id
_entity.type
_entity.pdbx_description
1 polymer ?
#
loop_
_entity_poly.entity_id
_entity_poly.type
_entity_poly.pdbx_seq_one_letter_code
_entity_poly.pdbx_strand_id
1 'polypeptide(L)'
;ATELMIAFIMGFWGSVQWAISGLVDIRLTLLILAASLFGVQLGALGTTYVKDYTIKMVMGSVMLIVMVSRAAKIPVYTTELGMTSISGRTSQILDGISFWALIAALATAGGIITIAMIKGIIRDRSSVKKAAEEAVEAGA
;
A
#
# COMPACT_ATOMS: atom_id res chain seq x y z
N ALA A 1 -6.04 -9.70 11.99
CA ALA A 1 -4.88 -9.87 12.90
C ALA A 1 -3.74 -10.65 12.24
N THR A 2 -4.01 -11.77 11.57
CA THR A 2 -3.01 -12.58 10.85
C THR A 2 -2.27 -11.83 9.75
N GLU A 3 -2.96 -11.01 8.95
CA GLU A 3 -2.35 -10.23 7.86
C GLU A 3 -1.30 -9.23 8.34
N LEU A 4 -1.56 -8.56 9.48
CA LEU A 4 -0.62 -7.59 10.07
C LEU A 4 0.62 -8.28 10.62
N MET A 5 0.45 -9.45 11.26
CA MET A 5 1.56 -10.26 11.72
C MET A 5 2.43 -10.74 10.54
N ILE A 6 1.80 -11.21 9.45
CA ILE A 6 2.51 -11.64 8.25
C ILE A 6 3.28 -10.47 7.63
N ALA A 7 2.65 -9.31 7.49
CA ALA A 7 3.29 -8.11 6.94
C ALA A 7 4.51 -7.68 7.79
N PHE A 8 4.38 -7.71 9.12
CA PHE A 8 5.48 -7.42 10.03
C PHE A 8 6.63 -8.40 9.88
N ILE A 9 6.35 -9.71 9.90
CA ILE A 9 7.38 -10.76 9.78
C ILE A 9 8.09 -10.68 8.42
N MET A 10 7.36 -10.47 7.33
CA MET A 10 7.95 -10.33 5.98
C MET A 10 8.87 -9.10 5.90
N GLY A 11 8.47 -7.97 6.47
CA GLY A 11 9.30 -6.75 6.51
C GLY A 11 10.54 -6.91 7.38
N PHE A 12 10.39 -7.52 8.56
CA PHE A 12 11.51 -7.80 9.46
C PHE A 12 12.52 -8.76 8.83
N TRP A 13 12.04 -9.88 8.28
CA TRP A 13 12.90 -10.87 7.63
C TRP A 13 13.69 -10.29 6.47
N GLY A 14 13.05 -9.49 5.60
CA GLY A 14 13.75 -8.80 4.52
C GLY A 14 14.84 -7.86 5.02
N SER A 15 14.58 -7.13 6.11
CA SER A 15 15.55 -6.21 6.72
C SER A 15 16.76 -6.95 7.31
N VAL A 16 16.52 -8.08 8.00
CA VAL A 16 17.57 -8.95 8.52
C VAL A 16 18.41 -9.54 7.40
N GLN A 17 17.78 -10.03 6.32
CA GLN A 17 18.49 -10.60 5.17
C GLN A 17 19.44 -9.56 4.53
N TRP A 18 18.98 -8.33 4.34
CA TRP A 18 19.80 -7.25 3.79
C TRP A 18 20.94 -6.83 4.73
N ALA A 19 20.70 -6.84 6.04
CA ALA A 19 21.72 -6.56 7.05
C ALA A 19 22.84 -7.61 7.04
N ILE A 20 22.49 -8.89 6.95
CA ILE A 20 23.47 -9.99 6.84
C ILE A 20 24.29 -9.88 5.55
N SER A 21 23.67 -9.44 4.44
CA SER A 21 24.38 -9.20 3.18
C SER A 21 25.25 -7.94 3.16
N GLY A 22 25.27 -7.14 4.24
CA GLY A 22 26.05 -5.90 4.32
C GLY A 22 25.51 -4.75 3.46
N LEU A 23 24.23 -4.82 3.06
CA LEU A 23 23.59 -3.86 2.13
C LEU A 23 22.78 -2.76 2.84
N VAL A 24 23.09 -2.47 4.12
CA VAL A 24 22.35 -1.49 4.93
C VAL A 24 23.10 -0.15 4.98
N ASP A 25 22.54 0.85 4.28
CA ASP A 25 22.98 2.24 4.40
C ASP A 25 22.13 2.98 5.45
N ILE A 26 22.79 3.39 6.54
CA ILE A 26 22.14 4.10 7.66
C ILE A 26 21.45 5.38 7.21
N ARG A 27 22.03 6.13 6.25
CA ARG A 27 21.45 7.39 5.76
C ARG A 27 20.08 7.14 5.13
N LEU A 28 20.00 6.12 4.28
CA LEU A 28 18.75 5.76 3.61
C LEU A 28 17.74 5.18 4.61
N THR A 29 18.18 4.36 5.56
CA THR A 29 17.27 3.81 6.58
C THR A 29 16.63 4.89 7.45
N LEU A 30 17.37 5.95 7.80
CA LEU A 30 16.82 7.07 8.58
C LEU A 30 15.77 7.85 7.78
N LEU A 31 15.99 8.03 6.47
CA LEU A 31 14.99 8.65 5.58
C LEU A 31 13.72 7.80 5.47
N ILE A 32 13.85 6.48 5.31
CA ILE A 32 12.70 5.55 5.27
C ILE A 32 11.97 5.55 6.61
N LEU A 33 12.70 5.58 7.74
CA LEU A 33 12.11 5.64 9.08
C LEU A 33 11.33 6.94 9.28
N ALA A 34 11.88 8.08 8.86
CA ALA A 34 11.19 9.37 8.94
C ALA A 34 9.88 9.35 8.12
N ALA A 35 9.91 8.81 6.90
CA ALA A 35 8.72 8.65 6.08
C ALA A 35 7.69 7.69 6.73
N SER A 36 8.15 6.62 7.38
CA SER A 36 7.28 5.68 8.11
C SER A 36 6.57 6.34 9.30
N LEU A 37 7.25 7.20 10.06
CA LEU A 37 6.64 7.94 11.18
C LEU A 37 5.47 8.82 10.71
N PHE A 38 5.60 9.43 9.54
CA PHE A 38 4.50 10.16 8.90
C PHE A 38 3.40 9.20 8.40
N GLY A 39 3.79 8.09 7.79
CA GLY A 39 2.88 7.06 7.29
C GLY A 39 1.98 6.43 8.37
N VAL A 40 2.50 6.17 9.57
CA VAL A 40 1.71 5.61 10.69
C VAL A 40 0.59 6.56 11.12
N GLN A 41 0.84 7.87 11.13
CA GLN A 41 -0.18 8.86 11.47
C GLN A 41 -1.28 8.92 10.40
N LEU A 42 -0.89 8.94 9.12
CA LEU A 42 -1.85 8.84 8.02
C LEU A 42 -2.65 7.52 8.07
N GLY A 43 -2.01 6.42 8.45
CA GLY A 43 -2.66 5.12 8.63
C GLY A 43 -3.74 5.15 9.71
N ALA A 44 -3.45 5.76 10.87
CA ALA A 44 -4.41 5.92 11.96
C ALA A 44 -5.61 6.82 11.57
N LEU A 45 -5.35 7.89 10.80
CA LEU A 45 -6.42 8.70 10.22
C LEU A 45 -7.26 7.91 9.21
N GLY A 46 -6.60 7.08 8.39
CA GLY A 46 -7.24 6.22 7.41
C GLY A 46 -8.26 5.28 8.06
N THR A 47 -7.90 4.56 9.12
CA THR A 47 -8.83 3.64 9.79
C THR A 47 -9.95 4.35 10.56
N THR A 48 -9.76 5.62 10.93
CA THR A 48 -10.78 6.42 11.63
C THR A 48 -11.82 6.99 10.67
N TYR A 49 -11.40 7.49 9.51
CA TYR A 49 -12.28 8.22 8.57
C TYR A 49 -12.73 7.40 7.35
N VAL A 50 -12.11 6.25 7.09
CA VAL A 50 -12.47 5.38 5.95
C VAL A 50 -13.34 4.23 6.42
N LYS A 51 -14.38 3.92 5.63
CA LYS A 51 -15.25 2.76 5.87
C LYS A 51 -14.47 1.46 5.70
N ASP A 52 -14.68 0.50 6.60
CA ASP A 52 -14.05 -0.84 6.57
C ASP A 52 -14.22 -1.56 5.22
N TYR A 53 -15.41 -1.49 4.63
CA TYR A 53 -15.67 -2.07 3.31
C TYR A 53 -14.77 -1.48 2.21
N THR A 54 -14.49 -0.17 2.25
CA THR A 54 -13.59 0.47 1.27
C THR A 54 -12.16 -0.05 1.43
N ILE A 55 -11.69 -0.26 2.66
CA ILE A 55 -10.35 -0.81 2.93
C ILE A 55 -10.25 -2.24 2.37
N LYS A 56 -11.25 -3.09 2.63
CA LYS A 56 -11.30 -4.47 2.11
C LYS A 56 -11.34 -4.53 0.59
N MET A 57 -12.12 -3.64 -0.06
CA MET A 57 -12.15 -3.53 -1.52
C MET A 57 -10.78 -3.14 -2.10
N VAL A 58 -10.11 -2.14 -1.51
CA VAL A 58 -8.79 -1.70 -1.96
C VAL A 58 -7.75 -2.80 -1.75
N MET A 59 -7.79 -3.50 -0.62
CA MET A 59 -6.91 -4.63 -0.36
C MET A 59 -7.05 -5.70 -1.44
N GLY A 60 -8.29 -6.12 -1.73
CA GLY A 60 -8.57 -7.11 -2.77
C GLY A 60 -8.13 -6.67 -4.16
N SER A 61 -8.42 -5.43 -4.56
CA SER A 61 -8.04 -4.92 -5.88
C SER A 61 -6.53 -4.83 -6.06
N VAL A 62 -5.80 -4.35 -5.04
CA VAL A 62 -4.34 -4.27 -5.07
C VAL A 62 -3.71 -5.65 -5.10
N MET A 63 -4.22 -6.60 -4.30
CA MET A 63 -3.73 -7.98 -4.32
C MET A 63 -3.86 -8.62 -5.70
N LEU A 64 -4.98 -8.40 -6.41
CA LEU A 64 -5.17 -8.90 -7.76
C LEU A 64 -4.19 -8.26 -8.76
N ILE A 65 -3.98 -6.94 -8.69
CA ILE A 65 -3.04 -6.26 -9.58
C ILE A 65 -1.60 -6.73 -9.33
N VAL A 66 -1.19 -6.84 -8.06
CA VAL A 66 0.15 -7.30 -7.68
C VAL A 66 0.35 -8.77 -8.05
N MET A 67 -0.67 -9.62 -7.94
CA MET A 67 -0.62 -11.00 -8.40
C MET A 67 -0.24 -11.09 -9.88
N VAL A 68 -0.85 -10.26 -10.74
CA VAL A 68 -0.52 -10.20 -12.17
C VAL A 68 0.94 -9.77 -12.38
N SER A 69 1.42 -8.77 -11.64
CA SER A 69 2.83 -8.35 -11.67
C SER A 69 3.78 -9.50 -11.31
N ARG A 70 3.50 -10.24 -10.23
CA ARG A 70 4.36 -11.33 -9.77
C ARG A 70 4.32 -12.53 -10.70
N ALA A 71 3.14 -12.88 -11.22
CA ALA A 71 3.00 -13.92 -12.25
C ALA A 71 3.82 -13.61 -13.50
N ALA A 72 3.84 -12.34 -13.95
CA ALA A 72 4.65 -11.92 -15.10
C ALA A 72 6.16 -11.93 -14.83
N LYS A 73 6.60 -11.66 -13.59
CA LYS A 73 8.02 -11.63 -13.21
C LYS A 73 8.64 -13.03 -13.00
N ILE A 74 7.85 -14.04 -12.61
CA ILE A 74 8.36 -15.39 -12.31
C ILE A 74 9.16 -16.00 -13.49
N PRO A 75 8.64 -16.01 -14.74
CA PRO A 75 9.38 -16.60 -15.87
C PRO A 75 10.70 -15.87 -16.17
N VAL A 76 10.73 -14.55 -15.97
CA VAL A 76 11.94 -13.74 -16.15
C VAL A 76 13.01 -14.16 -15.14
N TYR A 77 12.65 -14.29 -13.86
CA TYR A 77 13.59 -14.74 -12.83
C TYR A 77 14.10 -16.16 -13.07
N THR A 78 13.24 -17.09 -13.49
CA THR A 78 13.68 -18.45 -13.83
C THR A 78 14.65 -18.47 -15.01
N THR A 79 14.56 -17.48 -15.91
CA THR A 79 15.53 -17.31 -17.01
C THR A 79 16.85 -16.71 -16.53
N GLU A 80 16.80 -15.68 -15.68
CA GLU A 80 18.00 -15.06 -15.08
C GLU A 80 18.80 -16.06 -14.21
N LEU A 81 18.11 -17.02 -13.59
CA LEU A 81 18.71 -18.11 -12.82
C LEU A 81 19.24 -19.26 -13.70
N GLY A 82 19.12 -19.17 -15.02
CA GLY A 82 19.60 -20.19 -15.96
C GLY A 82 18.77 -21.48 -16.01
N MET A 83 17.57 -21.50 -15.40
CA MET A 83 16.70 -22.69 -15.36
C MET A 83 15.82 -22.82 -16.62
N THR A 84 15.54 -21.72 -17.31
CA THR A 84 14.76 -21.69 -18.57
C THR A 84 15.35 -20.67 -19.54
N SER A 85 15.05 -20.75 -20.83
CA SER A 85 15.49 -19.77 -21.82
C SER A 85 14.31 -19.08 -22.49
N ILE A 86 13.98 -17.88 -22.05
CA ILE A 86 12.95 -17.04 -22.67
C ILE A 86 13.64 -16.02 -23.59
N SER A 87 13.01 -15.68 -24.73
CA SER A 87 13.58 -14.68 -25.64
C SER A 87 13.75 -13.32 -24.96
N GLY A 88 14.81 -12.57 -25.29
CA GLY A 88 15.07 -11.26 -24.69
C GLY A 88 13.91 -10.26 -24.88
N ARG A 89 13.23 -10.33 -26.04
CA ARG A 89 12.04 -9.51 -26.31
C ARG A 89 10.87 -9.88 -25.38
N THR A 90 10.64 -11.16 -25.14
CA THR A 90 9.58 -11.62 -24.23
C THR A 90 9.88 -11.19 -22.79
N SER A 91 11.14 -11.30 -22.35
CA SER A 91 11.56 -10.83 -21.02
C SER A 91 11.26 -9.34 -20.81
N GLN A 92 11.63 -8.49 -21.78
CA GLN A 92 11.36 -7.05 -21.74
C GLN A 92 9.87 -6.72 -21.64
N ILE A 93 9.02 -7.45 -22.37
CA ILE A 93 7.56 -7.26 -22.31
C ILE A 93 7.02 -7.64 -20.93
N LEU A 94 7.44 -8.78 -20.38
CA LEU A 94 7.01 -9.25 -19.06
C LEU A 94 7.44 -8.29 -17.94
N ASP A 95 8.67 -7.78 -17.99
CA ASP A 95 9.15 -6.76 -17.07
C ASP A 95 8.34 -5.47 -17.15
N GLY A 96 8.03 -5.02 -18.37
CA GLY A 96 7.18 -3.85 -18.61
C GLY A 96 5.79 -4.04 -18.00
N ILE A 97 5.15 -5.19 -18.23
CA ILE A 97 3.83 -5.51 -17.66
C ILE A 97 3.90 -5.46 -16.13
N SER A 98 4.91 -6.07 -15.51
CA SER A 98 5.07 -6.04 -14.06
C SER A 98 5.26 -4.63 -13.52
N PHE A 99 6.12 -3.82 -14.16
CA PHE A 99 6.39 -2.46 -13.73
C PHE A 99 5.11 -1.59 -13.77
N TRP A 100 4.39 -1.62 -14.87
CA TRP A 100 3.15 -0.85 -15.03
C TRP A 100 2.04 -1.35 -14.10
N ALA A 101 1.95 -2.66 -13.85
CA ALA A 101 1.02 -3.22 -12.88
C ALA A 101 1.30 -2.68 -11.46
N LEU A 102 2.56 -2.56 -11.04
CA LEU A 102 2.91 -1.99 -9.73
C LEU A 102 2.57 -0.50 -9.63
N ILE A 103 2.80 0.28 -10.69
CA ILE A 103 2.38 1.68 -10.76
C ILE A 103 0.85 1.78 -10.65
N ALA A 104 0.12 0.96 -11.40
CA ALA A 104 -1.33 0.93 -11.37
C ALA A 104 -1.86 0.55 -9.97
N ALA A 105 -1.25 -0.43 -9.31
CA ALA A 105 -1.60 -0.83 -7.95
C ALA A 105 -1.42 0.34 -6.96
N LEU A 106 -0.27 1.03 -7.02
CA LEU A 106 0.03 2.18 -6.16
C LEU A 106 -0.94 3.34 -6.40
N ALA A 107 -1.16 3.69 -7.67
CA ALA A 107 -2.06 4.78 -8.05
C ALA A 107 -3.51 4.49 -7.63
N THR A 108 -3.97 3.25 -7.84
CA THR A 108 -5.33 2.82 -7.47
C THR A 108 -5.51 2.86 -5.95
N ALA A 109 -4.59 2.27 -5.18
CA ALA A 109 -4.67 2.26 -3.73
C ALA A 109 -4.60 3.67 -3.13
N GLY A 110 -3.56 4.43 -3.53
CA GLY A 110 -3.32 5.78 -3.04
C GLY A 110 -4.46 6.72 -3.40
N GLY A 111 -4.95 6.67 -4.64
CA GLY A 111 -6.07 7.48 -5.11
C GLY A 111 -7.36 7.19 -4.35
N ILE A 112 -7.76 5.91 -4.26
CA ILE A 112 -9.02 5.54 -3.59
C ILE A 112 -8.98 5.89 -2.10
N ILE A 113 -7.91 5.53 -1.39
CA ILE A 113 -7.81 5.78 0.06
C ILE A 113 -7.74 7.28 0.36
N THR A 114 -6.97 8.06 -0.40
CA THR A 114 -6.87 9.51 -0.20
C THR A 114 -8.23 10.18 -0.41
N ILE A 115 -8.93 9.85 -1.50
CA ILE A 115 -10.27 10.41 -1.78
C ILE A 115 -11.27 9.98 -0.71
N ALA A 116 -11.26 8.71 -0.29
CA ALA A 116 -12.15 8.20 0.74
C ALA A 116 -11.92 8.89 2.09
N MET A 117 -10.65 9.12 2.45
CA MET A 117 -10.28 9.80 3.69
C MET A 117 -10.71 11.27 3.69
N ILE A 118 -10.46 12.00 2.60
CA ILE A 118 -10.92 13.40 2.47
C ILE A 118 -12.44 13.49 2.58
N LYS A 119 -13.18 12.61 1.88
CA LYS A 119 -14.64 12.55 1.97
C LYS A 119 -15.12 12.18 3.39
N GLY A 120 -14.42 11.28 4.07
CA GLY A 120 -14.70 10.90 5.46
C GLY A 120 -14.58 12.08 6.41
N ILE A 121 -13.46 12.83 6.33
CA ILE A 121 -13.20 14.01 7.16
C ILE A 121 -14.25 15.10 6.93
N ILE A 122 -14.62 15.37 5.67
CA ILE A 122 -15.64 16.39 5.34
C ILE A 122 -17.00 16.01 5.92
N ARG A 123 -17.39 14.72 5.79
CA ARG A 123 -18.67 14.24 6.31
C ARG A 123 -18.75 14.35 7.83
N ASP A 124 -17.69 13.96 8.52
CA ASP A 124 -17.63 14.00 9.98
C ASP A 124 -17.78 15.44 10.53
N ARG A 125 -17.08 16.41 9.91
CA ARG A 125 -17.25 17.83 10.24
C ARG A 125 -18.68 18.34 10.02
N SER A 126 -19.35 17.86 8.97
CA SER A 126 -20.73 18.26 8.68
C SER A 126 -21.74 17.71 9.69
N SER A 127 -21.54 16.49 10.21
CA SER A 127 -22.39 15.92 11.26
C SER A 127 -22.22 16.63 12.59
N VAL A 128 -20.98 16.98 12.96
CA VAL A 128 -20.70 17.74 14.19
C VAL A 128 -21.36 19.12 14.13
N LYS A 129 -21.27 19.80 12.99
CA LYS A 129 -21.87 21.13 12.82
C LYS A 129 -23.41 21.08 12.93
N LYS A 130 -24.04 20.09 12.30
CA LYS A 130 -25.50 19.90 12.38
C LYS A 130 -25.97 19.58 13.79
N ALA A 131 -25.27 18.69 14.50
CA ALA A 131 -25.61 18.36 15.89
C ALA A 131 -25.47 19.57 16.83
N ALA A 132 -24.50 20.45 16.57
CA ALA A 132 -24.36 21.71 17.30
C ALA A 132 -25.50 22.70 17.00
N GLU A 133 -25.91 22.82 15.74
CA GLU A 133 -27.05 23.64 15.32
C GLU A 133 -28.37 23.13 15.93
N GLU A 134 -28.62 21.81 15.89
CA GLU A 134 -29.80 21.17 16.50
C GLU A 134 -29.83 21.31 18.03
N ALA A 135 -28.67 21.22 18.71
CA ALA A 135 -28.60 21.42 20.16
C ALA A 135 -28.87 22.87 20.60
N VAL A 136 -28.50 23.84 19.76
CA VAL A 136 -28.82 25.26 19.99
C VAL A 136 -30.31 25.51 19.76
N GLU A 137 -30.91 24.87 18.76
CA GLU A 137 -32.34 25.01 18.45
C GLU A 137 -33.26 24.29 19.47
N ALA A 138 -32.83 23.13 19.99
CA ALA A 138 -33.57 22.39 21.03
C ALA A 138 -33.44 22.99 22.45
N GLY A 139 -32.47 23.88 22.66
CA GLY A 139 -32.25 24.60 23.92
C GLY A 139 -32.88 26.00 23.98
N ALA A 140 -33.56 26.44 22.92
CA ALA A 140 -34.28 27.70 22.80
C ALA A 140 -35.81 27.47 22.87
#